data_AF-A0A0V8T9Y4-F1
#
_entry.id   AF-A0A0V8T9Y4-F1
#
_cell.length_a   1.000
_cell.length_b   1.000
_cell.length_c   1.000
_cell.angle_alpha   90.00
_cell.angle_beta   90.00
_cell.angle_gamma   90.00
#
_symmetry.space_group_name_H-M   'P 1'
#
loop_
_entity.id
_entity.type
_entity.pdbx_description
1 polymer ?
#
loop_
_entity_poly.entity_id
_entity_poly.type
_entity_poly.pdbx_seq_one_letter_code
_entity_poly.pdbx_strand_id
1 'polypeptide(L)'
;MLPTPHGPADAHLADDGAHPTVADGRAPDEGALQRVVEHLEDVPDDERTTDGASGGDGTVAAEVGPVAAALSDTRHTIDGLNPAELLFLAQQRALVAGLCDDPGDATAVGALFDRVREQWAQAEDRPDPRSLADAFGVALGDLVRAQAPALDWAVCSDRYGTEIVLAQRTPEVLVYPIAAVAQYWESAAQGWFVRHLADVVHGVVPRAPAAVED
;
A
#
# COMPACT_ATOMS: atom_id res chain seq x y z
N MET A 1 -40.49 -46.85 34.32
CA MET A 1 -40.80 -45.78 35.29
C MET A 1 -40.02 -44.54 34.87
N LEU A 2 -40.72 -43.53 34.36
CA LEU A 2 -40.19 -42.22 33.95
C LEU A 2 -40.72 -41.18 34.94
N PRO A 3 -39.91 -40.20 35.36
CA PRO A 3 -40.44 -38.97 35.94
C PRO A 3 -40.21 -37.77 35.01
N THR A 4 -41.32 -37.06 34.75
CA THR A 4 -41.41 -35.65 34.36
C THR A 4 -42.63 -35.09 35.13
N PRO A 5 -42.86 -33.77 35.23
CA PRO A 5 -41.96 -32.62 35.37
C PRO A 5 -42.34 -31.74 36.61
N HIS A 6 -41.46 -30.85 37.04
CA HIS A 6 -41.84 -29.69 37.85
C HIS A 6 -41.21 -28.42 37.26
N GLY A 7 -42.05 -27.57 36.64
CA GLY A 7 -41.94 -26.11 36.79
C GLY A 7 -42.76 -25.67 38.02
N PRO A 8 -42.82 -24.38 38.42
CA PRO A 8 -42.74 -23.19 37.55
C PRO A 8 -41.97 -21.97 38.13
N ALA A 9 -42.06 -20.87 37.36
CA ALA A 9 -42.11 -19.45 37.75
C ALA A 9 -40.83 -18.60 37.65
N ASP A 10 -40.85 -17.77 36.60
CA ASP A 10 -40.51 -16.34 36.55
C ASP A 10 -39.42 -15.80 37.49
N ALA A 11 -38.28 -15.46 36.89
CA ALA A 11 -37.34 -14.50 37.44
C ALA A 11 -37.23 -13.30 36.49
N HIS A 12 -37.43 -12.13 37.08
CA HIS A 12 -37.39 -10.79 36.54
C HIS A 12 -36.23 -10.50 35.56
N LEU A 13 -36.59 -9.86 34.44
CA LEU A 13 -35.71 -8.99 33.67
C LEU A 13 -35.20 -7.85 34.58
N ALA A 14 -33.91 -7.90 34.91
CA ALA A 14 -33.15 -6.73 35.33
C ALA A 14 -32.31 -6.28 34.13
N ASP A 15 -32.70 -5.12 33.63
CA ASP A 15 -31.93 -4.25 32.75
C ASP A 15 -30.75 -3.69 33.56
N ASP A 16 -29.53 -4.06 33.19
CA ASP A 16 -28.32 -3.40 33.67
C ASP A 16 -27.42 -3.14 32.45
N GLY A 17 -27.49 -1.91 31.97
CA GLY A 17 -26.60 -1.36 30.96
C GLY A 17 -25.17 -1.35 31.48
N ALA A 18 -24.38 -2.32 31.05
CA ALA A 18 -22.93 -2.27 31.11
C ALA A 18 -22.40 -2.10 29.68
N HIS A 19 -21.93 -0.89 29.39
CA HIS A 19 -21.15 -0.58 28.21
C HIS A 19 -19.99 -1.58 28.05
N PRO A 20 -19.70 -2.09 26.84
CA PRO A 20 -18.44 -2.77 26.60
C PRO A 20 -17.33 -1.73 26.75
N THR A 21 -16.53 -1.86 27.80
CA THR A 21 -15.24 -1.18 27.90
C THR A 21 -14.39 -1.66 26.73
N VAL A 22 -14.15 -0.74 25.80
CA VAL A 22 -13.14 -0.83 24.76
C VAL A 22 -11.85 -1.26 25.43
N ALA A 23 -11.41 -2.49 25.14
CA ALA A 23 -10.13 -2.98 25.60
C ALA A 23 -9.05 -2.05 25.05
N ASP A 24 -8.27 -1.47 25.96
CA ASP A 24 -7.08 -0.69 25.66
C ASP A 24 -6.26 -1.36 24.56
N GLY A 25 -6.02 -0.61 23.50
CA GLY A 25 -5.05 -0.94 22.47
C GLY A 25 -3.70 -1.17 23.12
N ARG A 26 -3.34 -2.44 23.26
CA ARG A 26 -2.01 -2.83 23.70
C ARG A 26 -1.05 -2.41 22.60
N ALA A 27 -0.36 -1.29 22.80
CA ALA A 27 0.76 -0.90 21.97
C ALA A 27 1.72 -2.10 21.84
N PRO A 28 2.17 -2.47 20.62
CA PRO A 28 3.26 -3.42 20.49
C PRO A 28 4.45 -2.89 21.28
N ASP A 29 5.11 -3.77 22.03
CA ASP A 29 6.28 -3.41 22.82
C ASP A 29 7.37 -2.85 21.89
N GLU A 30 8.16 -1.90 22.39
CA GLU A 30 9.31 -1.33 21.69
C GLU A 30 10.25 -2.40 21.12
N GLY A 31 10.31 -3.57 21.77
CA GLY A 31 11.05 -4.74 21.32
C GLY A 31 10.43 -5.49 20.13
N ALA A 32 9.15 -5.30 19.80
CA ALA A 32 8.53 -5.86 18.60
C ALA A 32 8.96 -5.09 17.34
N LEU A 33 9.12 -3.77 17.45
CA LEU A 33 9.65 -2.93 16.38
C LEU A 33 11.15 -3.22 16.16
N GLN A 34 11.92 -3.34 17.24
CA GLN A 34 13.34 -3.71 17.17
C GLN A 34 13.57 -5.09 16.52
N ARG A 35 12.76 -6.10 16.88
CA ARG A 35 12.88 -7.47 16.34
C ARG A 35 12.57 -7.59 14.84
N VAL A 36 11.73 -6.71 14.31
CA VAL A 36 11.44 -6.66 12.86
C VAL A 36 12.62 -6.02 12.11
N VAL A 37 13.28 -5.02 12.71
CA VAL A 37 14.46 -4.36 12.13
C VAL A 37 15.67 -5.31 12.08
N GLU A 38 15.95 -6.04 13.15
CA GLU A 38 17.10 -6.96 13.23
C GLU A 38 17.02 -8.19 12.29
N HIS A 39 15.83 -8.56 11.80
CA HIS A 39 15.68 -9.71 10.89
C HIS A 39 15.93 -9.38 9.41
N LEU A 40 16.09 -8.10 9.06
CA LEU A 40 16.18 -7.63 7.67
C LEU A 40 17.63 -7.41 7.16
N GLU A 41 18.64 -7.49 8.03
CA GLU A 41 20.04 -7.16 7.70
C GLU A 41 20.84 -8.29 7.03
N ASP A 42 20.25 -9.45 6.73
CA ASP A 42 20.97 -10.68 6.33
C ASP A 42 20.72 -11.11 4.87
N VAL A 43 20.72 -10.14 3.93
CA VAL A 43 20.65 -10.43 2.48
C VAL A 43 21.95 -9.99 1.81
N PRO A 44 22.77 -10.91 1.26
CA PRO A 44 24.02 -10.57 0.61
C PRO A 44 23.81 -9.88 -0.75
N ASP A 45 24.51 -8.77 -0.96
CA ASP A 45 24.75 -8.09 -2.24
C ASP A 45 25.62 -8.98 -3.14
N ASP A 46 25.06 -9.56 -4.21
CA ASP A 46 25.83 -10.35 -5.19
C ASP A 46 25.74 -9.74 -6.60
N GLU A 47 26.84 -9.06 -6.93
CA GLU A 47 27.56 -8.95 -8.20
C GLU A 47 26.81 -8.72 -9.54
N ARG A 48 26.93 -7.49 -10.07
CA ARG A 48 26.77 -7.22 -11.51
C ARG A 48 28.13 -7.18 -12.20
N THR A 49 28.44 -8.24 -12.94
CA THR A 49 29.37 -8.20 -14.08
C THR A 49 28.60 -8.41 -15.38
N THR A 50 28.82 -7.56 -16.38
CA THR A 50 29.59 -7.91 -17.59
C THR A 50 29.60 -6.76 -18.60
N ASP A 51 30.79 -6.55 -19.16
CA ASP A 51 31.16 -5.69 -20.26
C ASP A 51 31.01 -6.45 -21.60
N GLY A 52 30.88 -5.77 -22.75
CA GLY A 52 31.16 -6.38 -24.06
C GLY A 52 30.17 -6.20 -25.23
N ALA A 53 30.19 -5.01 -25.83
CA ALA A 53 30.18 -4.65 -27.27
C ALA A 53 29.61 -5.54 -28.42
N SER A 54 28.80 -4.87 -29.26
CA SER A 54 28.94 -4.69 -30.74
C SER A 54 28.14 -5.54 -31.75
N GLY A 55 27.39 -4.84 -32.62
CA GLY A 55 27.37 -5.05 -34.08
C GLY A 55 26.03 -5.42 -34.73
N GLY A 56 25.56 -4.61 -35.70
CA GLY A 56 24.73 -5.12 -36.81
C GLY A 56 23.56 -4.25 -37.32
N ASP A 57 23.90 -3.23 -38.12
CA ASP A 57 23.29 -2.80 -39.38
C ASP A 57 21.76 -2.87 -39.66
N GLY A 58 21.18 -1.69 -39.89
CA GLY A 58 20.38 -1.37 -41.08
C GLY A 58 18.93 -1.88 -41.18
N THR A 59 17.96 -1.03 -40.83
CA THR A 59 16.68 -0.92 -41.56
C THR A 59 16.10 0.49 -41.41
N VAL A 60 15.74 1.07 -42.54
CA VAL A 60 15.21 2.42 -42.78
C VAL A 60 14.06 2.82 -41.85
N ALA A 61 14.34 3.71 -40.89
CA ALA A 61 13.31 4.39 -40.11
C ALA A 61 12.88 5.65 -40.86
N ALA A 62 11.61 5.68 -41.28
CA ALA A 62 10.94 6.89 -41.69
C ALA A 62 11.16 7.99 -40.64
N GLU A 63 11.52 9.19 -41.07
CA GLU A 63 11.62 10.37 -40.21
C GLU A 63 10.26 10.64 -39.54
N VAL A 64 10.04 10.03 -38.38
CA VAL A 64 9.06 10.49 -37.42
C VAL A 64 9.67 11.73 -36.79
N GLY A 65 9.09 12.90 -37.09
CA GLY A 65 9.61 14.19 -36.62
C GLY A 65 9.87 14.21 -35.11
N PRO A 66 10.69 15.15 -34.61
CA PRO A 66 11.21 15.17 -33.23
C PRO A 66 10.14 15.07 -32.13
N VAL A 67 8.89 15.45 -32.45
CA VAL A 67 7.73 15.34 -31.54
C VAL A 67 7.25 13.88 -31.38
N ALA A 68 7.29 13.06 -32.43
CA ALA A 68 6.84 11.66 -32.37
C ALA A 68 7.90 10.73 -31.74
N ALA A 69 9.18 11.09 -31.84
CA ALA A 69 10.25 10.46 -31.06
C ALA A 69 10.13 10.80 -29.57
N ALA A 70 9.84 12.07 -29.22
CA ALA A 70 9.58 12.48 -27.84
C ALA A 70 8.30 11.86 -27.24
N LEU A 71 7.29 11.54 -28.06
CA LEU A 71 6.08 10.81 -27.64
C LEU A 71 6.25 9.29 -27.62
N SER A 72 7.29 8.74 -28.26
CA SER A 72 7.63 7.32 -28.16
C SER A 72 8.44 7.01 -26.90
N ASP A 73 9.08 8.03 -26.33
CA ASP A 73 9.93 8.00 -25.12
C ASP A 73 9.13 8.06 -23.79
N THR A 74 7.80 8.08 -23.88
CA THR A 74 6.84 8.04 -22.76
C THR A 74 6.02 6.74 -22.70
N ARG A 75 6.33 5.76 -23.55
CA ARG A 75 5.62 4.47 -23.52
C ARG A 75 6.10 3.66 -22.32
N HIS A 76 5.27 3.60 -21.30
CA HIS A 76 5.40 2.61 -20.26
C HIS A 76 4.71 1.31 -20.68
N THR A 77 5.16 0.17 -20.17
CA THR A 77 4.42 -1.11 -20.24
C THR A 77 3.73 -1.37 -18.92
N ILE A 78 2.55 -1.97 -18.97
CA ILE A 78 1.79 -2.39 -17.77
C ILE A 78 1.67 -3.90 -17.84
N ASP A 79 2.38 -4.61 -16.99
CA ASP A 79 2.40 -6.07 -16.94
C ASP A 79 1.77 -6.58 -15.63
N GLY A 80 1.30 -7.82 -15.63
CA GLY A 80 0.82 -8.45 -14.41
C GLY A 80 1.99 -8.74 -13.46
N LEU A 81 1.71 -8.80 -12.15
CA LEU A 81 2.71 -9.17 -11.16
C LEU A 81 3.24 -10.59 -11.39
N ASN A 82 4.56 -10.75 -11.30
CA ASN A 82 5.24 -12.02 -11.23
C ASN A 82 5.25 -12.58 -9.78
N PRO A 83 5.72 -13.83 -9.57
CA PRO A 83 5.73 -14.43 -8.24
C PRO A 83 6.56 -13.67 -7.18
N ALA A 84 7.65 -13.02 -7.57
CA ALA A 84 8.50 -12.27 -6.64
C ALA A 84 7.79 -10.99 -6.17
N GLU A 85 7.11 -10.27 -7.06
CA GLU A 85 6.33 -9.08 -6.72
C GLU A 85 5.12 -9.42 -5.86
N LEU A 86 4.45 -10.56 -6.14
CA LEU A 86 3.38 -11.06 -5.29
C LEU A 86 3.87 -11.38 -3.87
N LEU A 87 5.04 -12.02 -3.75
CA LEU A 87 5.66 -12.32 -2.45
C LEU A 87 6.05 -11.04 -1.72
N PHE A 88 6.65 -10.08 -2.43
CA PHE A 88 6.98 -8.76 -1.89
C PHE A 88 5.73 -8.08 -1.30
N LEU A 89 4.64 -7.97 -2.06
CA LEU A 89 3.39 -7.38 -1.56
C LEU A 89 2.84 -8.15 -0.35
N ALA A 90 2.92 -9.47 -0.34
CA ALA A 90 2.47 -10.29 0.78
C ALA A 90 3.30 -10.04 2.05
N GLN A 91 4.62 -9.91 1.91
CA GLN A 91 5.52 -9.59 3.02
C GLN A 91 5.21 -8.21 3.61
N GLN A 92 5.04 -7.20 2.75
CA GLN A 92 4.68 -5.84 3.18
C GLN A 92 3.34 -5.81 3.93
N ARG A 93 2.32 -6.54 3.45
CA ARG A 93 1.03 -6.68 4.15
C ARG A 93 1.19 -7.34 5.53
N ALA A 94 2.03 -8.37 5.62
CA ALA A 94 2.29 -9.06 6.89
C ALA A 94 2.95 -8.14 7.93
N LEU A 95 3.86 -7.26 7.49
CA LEU A 95 4.47 -6.26 8.37
C LEU A 95 3.42 -5.30 8.95
N VAL A 96 2.54 -4.76 8.11
CA VAL A 96 1.48 -3.84 8.57
C VAL A 96 0.48 -4.57 9.47
N ALA A 97 0.07 -5.80 9.13
CA ALA A 97 -0.82 -6.61 9.96
C ALA A 97 -0.21 -7.00 11.32
N GLY A 98 1.12 -7.04 11.44
CA GLY A 98 1.80 -7.23 12.71
C GLY A 98 1.77 -6.00 13.63
N LEU A 99 1.47 -4.82 13.08
CA LEU A 99 1.49 -3.52 13.76
C LEU A 99 0.11 -2.86 13.89
N CYS A 100 -0.85 -3.30 13.09
CA CYS A 100 -2.20 -2.74 12.97
C CYS A 100 -3.25 -3.85 13.12
N ASP A 101 -4.19 -3.68 14.05
CA ASP A 101 -5.28 -4.64 14.26
C ASP A 101 -6.28 -4.67 13.08
N ASP A 102 -6.48 -3.51 12.43
CA ASP A 102 -7.36 -3.39 11.26
C ASP A 102 -6.64 -2.68 10.09
N PRO A 103 -5.86 -3.42 9.28
CA PRO A 103 -5.16 -2.86 8.13
C PRO A 103 -6.11 -2.45 6.98
N GLY A 104 -7.41 -2.78 7.07
CA GLY A 104 -8.43 -2.35 6.12
C GLY A 104 -9.06 -1.01 6.46
N ASP A 105 -8.87 -0.49 7.67
CA ASP A 105 -9.34 0.82 8.09
C ASP A 105 -8.28 1.90 7.83
N ALA A 106 -8.61 2.85 6.96
CA ALA A 106 -7.76 3.97 6.63
C ALA A 106 -7.38 4.82 7.85
N THR A 107 -8.27 4.94 8.84
CA THR A 107 -8.00 5.72 10.05
C THR A 107 -6.99 5.02 10.94
N ALA A 108 -7.17 3.71 11.16
CA ALA A 108 -6.23 2.88 11.91
C ALA A 108 -4.82 2.88 11.28
N VAL A 109 -4.73 2.66 9.96
CA VAL A 109 -3.45 2.67 9.24
C VAL A 109 -2.81 4.06 9.24
N GLY A 110 -3.60 5.12 9.04
CA GLY A 110 -3.11 6.50 9.08
C GLY A 110 -2.56 6.91 10.45
N ALA A 111 -3.24 6.52 11.53
CA ALA A 111 -2.76 6.76 12.89
C ALA A 111 -1.49 5.96 13.20
N LEU A 112 -1.38 4.73 12.68
CA LEU A 112 -0.15 3.95 12.78
C LEU A 112 1.00 4.61 12.01
N PHE A 113 0.77 5.09 10.79
CA PHE A 113 1.77 5.79 9.98
C PHE A 113 2.33 7.01 10.73
N ASP A 114 1.46 7.86 11.27
CA ASP A 114 1.88 9.06 12.00
C ASP A 114 2.77 8.70 13.19
N ARG A 115 2.39 7.68 13.96
CA ARG A 115 3.15 7.21 15.13
C ARG A 115 4.52 6.65 14.74
N VAL A 116 4.57 5.78 13.73
CA VAL A 116 5.82 5.15 13.29
C VAL A 116 6.77 6.19 12.70
N ARG A 117 6.27 7.12 11.90
CA ARG A 117 7.08 8.20 11.31
C ARG A 117 7.59 9.17 12.38
N GLU A 118 6.77 9.50 13.38
CA GLU A 118 7.21 10.31 14.51
C GLU A 118 8.32 9.62 15.31
N GLN A 119 8.17 8.34 15.64
CA GLN A 119 9.21 7.55 16.32
C GLN A 119 10.49 7.49 15.50
N TRP A 120 10.39 7.22 14.20
CA TRP A 120 11.52 7.23 13.28
C TRP A 120 12.23 8.59 13.25
N ALA A 121 11.48 9.70 13.23
CA ALA A 121 12.05 11.05 13.20
C ALA A 121 12.79 11.43 14.50
N GLN A 122 12.37 10.87 15.64
CA GLN A 122 12.97 11.11 16.96
C GLN A 122 14.12 10.16 17.30
N ALA A 123 14.32 9.08 16.54
CA ALA A 123 15.43 8.15 16.75
C ALA A 123 16.79 8.86 16.56
N GLU A 124 17.72 8.64 17.49
CA GLU A 124 19.08 9.21 17.41
C GLU A 124 19.86 8.63 16.22
N ASP A 125 19.72 7.32 16.00
CA ASP A 125 20.20 6.62 14.82
C ASP A 125 18.98 6.16 14.01
N ARG A 126 18.66 6.89 12.94
CA ARG A 126 17.46 6.64 12.16
C ARG A 126 17.71 5.45 11.23
N PRO A 127 16.96 4.35 11.37
CA PRO A 127 17.08 3.23 10.44
C PRO A 127 16.66 3.66 9.04
N ASP A 128 17.08 2.91 8.02
CA ASP A 128 16.65 3.15 6.64
C ASP A 128 15.10 3.11 6.58
N PRO A 129 14.44 4.21 6.16
CA PRO A 129 12.99 4.26 6.11
C PRO A 129 12.40 3.35 5.04
N ARG A 130 13.20 2.84 4.09
CA ARG A 130 12.70 2.18 2.88
C ARG A 130 11.75 1.02 3.18
N SER A 131 12.13 0.14 4.09
CA SER A 131 11.30 -1.02 4.46
C SER A 131 9.94 -0.61 5.03
N LEU A 132 9.89 0.43 5.88
CA LEU A 132 8.64 0.95 6.44
C LEU A 132 7.82 1.70 5.38
N ALA A 133 8.48 2.52 4.56
CA ALA A 133 7.83 3.26 3.48
C ALA A 133 7.19 2.31 2.46
N ASP A 134 7.88 1.23 2.09
CA ASP A 134 7.34 0.19 1.20
C ASP A 134 6.11 -0.49 1.83
N ALA A 135 6.17 -0.84 3.13
CA ALA A 135 5.06 -1.45 3.85
C ALA A 135 3.81 -0.56 3.86
N PHE A 136 3.96 0.71 4.22
CA PHE A 136 2.87 1.69 4.21
C PHE A 136 2.41 2.04 2.79
N GLY A 137 3.31 2.00 1.81
CA GLY A 137 2.98 2.13 0.40
C GLY A 137 2.06 1.02 -0.10
N VAL A 138 2.32 -0.23 0.30
CA VAL A 138 1.43 -1.35 -0.01
C VAL A 138 0.08 -1.20 0.69
N ALA A 139 0.06 -0.81 1.97
CA ALA A 139 -1.19 -0.56 2.69
C ALA A 139 -2.01 0.58 2.04
N LEU A 140 -1.36 1.66 1.62
CA LEU A 140 -2.01 2.76 0.88
C LEU A 140 -2.63 2.23 -0.41
N GLY A 141 -1.91 1.42 -1.17
CA GLY A 141 -2.43 0.83 -2.40
C GLY A 141 -3.62 -0.10 -2.16
N ASP A 142 -3.59 -0.94 -1.13
CA ASP A 142 -4.72 -1.80 -0.78
C ASP A 142 -5.96 -1.00 -0.38
N LEU A 143 -5.80 0.10 0.36
CA LEU A 143 -6.88 1.03 0.72
C LEU A 143 -7.45 1.81 -0.49
N VAL A 144 -6.59 2.19 -1.45
CA VAL A 144 -7.02 2.79 -2.73
C VAL A 144 -7.84 1.77 -3.51
N ARG A 145 -7.33 0.53 -3.66
CA ARG A 145 -8.01 -0.54 -4.38
C ARG A 145 -9.35 -0.93 -3.77
N ALA A 146 -9.47 -0.89 -2.44
CA ALA A 146 -10.74 -1.13 -1.74
C ALA A 146 -11.82 -0.09 -2.11
N GLN A 147 -11.42 1.14 -2.43
CA GLN A 147 -12.33 2.24 -2.81
C GLN A 147 -12.47 2.42 -4.33
N ALA A 148 -11.50 1.93 -5.11
CA ALA A 148 -11.48 1.96 -6.56
C ALA A 148 -11.20 0.55 -7.13
N PRO A 149 -12.19 -0.36 -7.14
CA PRO A 149 -11.99 -1.77 -7.51
C PRO A 149 -11.60 -2.04 -8.96
N ALA A 150 -11.65 -1.02 -9.83
CA ALA A 150 -11.20 -1.10 -11.22
C ALA A 150 -9.67 -1.02 -11.36
N LEU A 151 -8.97 -0.63 -10.29
CA LEU A 151 -7.53 -0.63 -10.20
C LEU A 151 -7.03 -1.98 -9.68
N ASP A 152 -6.01 -2.53 -10.31
CA ASP A 152 -5.34 -3.76 -9.86
C ASP A 152 -3.84 -3.55 -9.76
N TRP A 153 -3.20 -4.30 -8.85
CA TRP A 153 -1.75 -4.30 -8.74
C TRP A 153 -1.10 -4.83 -10.02
N ALA A 154 -0.13 -4.09 -10.53
CA ALA A 154 0.59 -4.35 -11.76
C ALA A 154 2.03 -3.86 -11.65
N VAL A 155 2.84 -4.22 -12.63
CA VAL A 155 4.17 -3.66 -12.84
C VAL A 155 4.11 -2.63 -13.95
N CYS A 156 4.58 -1.42 -13.68
CA CYS A 156 4.80 -0.40 -14.70
C CYS A 156 6.29 -0.32 -14.99
N SER A 157 6.70 -0.47 -16.26
CA SER A 157 8.08 -0.24 -16.67
C SER A 157 8.16 0.91 -17.66
N ASP A 158 9.02 1.88 -17.40
CA ASP A 158 9.31 2.99 -18.28
C ASP A 158 10.84 3.23 -18.37
N ARG A 159 11.25 4.39 -18.91
CA ARG A 159 12.67 4.73 -19.04
C ARG A 159 13.38 5.03 -17.71
N TYR A 160 12.64 5.28 -16.64
CA TYR A 160 13.15 5.60 -15.31
C TYR A 160 13.24 4.38 -14.42
N GLY A 161 12.52 3.31 -14.74
CA GLY A 161 12.66 2.03 -14.06
C GLY A 161 11.39 1.19 -14.11
N THR A 162 11.36 0.21 -13.22
CA THR A 162 10.25 -0.72 -13.04
C THR A 162 9.70 -0.56 -11.64
N GLU A 163 8.39 -0.30 -11.54
CA GLU A 163 7.70 0.04 -10.29
C GLU A 163 6.44 -0.82 -10.14
N ILE A 164 6.13 -1.21 -8.90
CA ILE A 164 4.85 -1.85 -8.57
C ILE A 164 3.80 -0.74 -8.35
N VAL A 165 2.73 -0.80 -9.12
CA VAL A 165 1.70 0.24 -9.21
C VAL A 165 0.30 -0.35 -9.06
N LEU A 166 -0.69 0.52 -8.87
CA LEU A 166 -2.07 0.19 -9.23
C LEU A 166 -2.36 0.73 -10.63
N ALA A 167 -2.96 -0.11 -11.47
CA ALA A 167 -3.25 0.23 -12.85
C ALA A 167 -4.69 -0.12 -13.24
N GLN A 168 -5.30 0.74 -14.05
CA GLN A 168 -6.46 0.46 -14.88
C GLN A 168 -6.08 0.79 -16.31
N ARG A 169 -6.39 -0.08 -17.28
CA ARG A 169 -6.00 0.14 -18.70
C ARG A 169 -7.00 0.98 -19.50
N THR A 170 -8.24 1.12 -19.04
CA THR A 170 -9.28 1.85 -19.79
C THR A 170 -10.31 2.51 -18.85
N PRO A 171 -10.33 3.85 -18.74
CA PRO A 171 -9.25 4.76 -19.16
C PRO A 171 -7.93 4.39 -18.46
N GLU A 172 -6.80 4.74 -19.07
CA GLU A 172 -5.50 4.46 -18.47
C GLU A 172 -5.31 5.34 -17.21
N VAL A 173 -5.14 4.68 -16.07
CA VAL A 173 -4.90 5.31 -14.76
C VAL A 173 -3.79 4.53 -14.07
N LEU A 174 -2.78 5.25 -13.60
CA LEU A 174 -1.68 4.71 -12.80
C LEU A 174 -1.61 5.43 -11.46
N VAL A 175 -1.48 4.66 -10.39
CA VAL A 175 -1.20 5.16 -9.04
C VAL A 175 0.06 4.49 -8.53
N TYR A 176 0.97 5.28 -7.97
CA TYR A 176 2.29 4.84 -7.49
C TYR A 176 2.34 4.94 -5.96
N PRO A 177 1.61 4.09 -5.22
CA PRO A 177 1.45 4.28 -3.78
C PRO A 177 2.75 4.05 -3.00
N ILE A 178 3.59 3.09 -3.42
CA ILE A 178 4.91 2.82 -2.82
C ILE A 178 5.85 4.00 -3.02
N ALA A 179 6.00 4.45 -4.27
CA ALA A 179 6.83 5.61 -4.58
C ALA A 179 6.35 6.89 -3.87
N ALA A 180 5.04 7.11 -3.77
CA ALA A 180 4.49 8.26 -3.07
C ALA A 180 4.87 8.25 -1.58
N VAL A 181 4.66 7.14 -0.88
CA VAL A 181 5.02 7.06 0.54
C VAL A 181 6.53 7.22 0.73
N ALA A 182 7.36 6.59 -0.10
CA ALA A 182 8.81 6.75 -0.06
C ALA A 182 9.23 8.22 -0.28
N GLN A 183 8.64 8.89 -1.26
CA GLN A 183 8.93 10.30 -1.57
C GLN A 183 8.56 11.23 -0.42
N TYR A 184 7.43 10.99 0.24
CA TYR A 184 6.92 11.88 1.28
C TYR A 184 7.33 11.50 2.69
N TRP A 185 7.96 10.34 2.92
CA TRP A 185 8.27 9.82 4.26
C TRP A 185 8.88 10.85 5.21
N GLU A 186 9.94 11.54 4.76
CA GLU A 186 10.67 12.49 5.62
C GLU A 186 9.90 13.79 5.89
N SER A 187 9.01 14.18 4.97
CA SER A 187 8.34 15.49 4.99
C SER A 187 6.84 15.41 5.31
N ALA A 188 6.30 14.20 5.39
CA ALA A 188 4.89 13.96 5.69
C ALA A 188 4.53 14.64 7.02
N ALA A 189 3.48 15.45 7.03
CA ALA A 189 2.92 16.00 8.25
C ALA A 189 1.98 14.98 8.92
N GLN A 190 1.57 15.23 10.17
CA GLN A 190 0.53 14.42 10.81
C GLN A 190 -0.75 14.43 9.97
N GLY A 191 -1.38 13.26 9.82
CA GLY A 191 -2.59 13.08 9.00
C GLY A 191 -2.35 13.10 7.49
N TRP A 192 -1.09 13.16 7.03
CA TRP A 192 -0.76 13.16 5.61
C TRP A 192 -1.32 11.93 4.89
N PHE A 193 -1.20 10.75 5.50
CA PHE A 193 -1.58 9.48 4.89
C PHE A 193 -3.06 9.44 4.48
N VAL A 194 -3.97 9.76 5.42
CA VAL A 194 -5.41 9.73 5.18
C VAL A 194 -5.83 10.79 4.17
N ARG A 195 -5.23 12.00 4.25
CA ARG A 195 -5.50 13.06 3.27
C ARG A 195 -5.04 12.64 1.86
N HIS A 196 -3.83 12.10 1.75
CA HIS A 196 -3.29 11.65 0.47
C HIS A 196 -4.11 10.53 -0.13
N LEU A 197 -4.55 9.55 0.67
CA LEU A 197 -5.50 8.52 0.25
C LEU A 197 -6.78 9.14 -0.33
N ALA A 198 -7.39 10.11 0.36
CA ALA A 198 -8.61 10.77 -0.10
C ALA A 198 -8.38 11.52 -1.44
N ASP A 199 -7.25 12.22 -1.57
CA ASP A 199 -6.88 12.94 -2.80
C ASP A 199 -6.71 11.98 -3.98
N VAL A 200 -6.01 10.85 -3.77
CA VAL A 200 -5.81 9.80 -4.78
C VAL A 200 -7.13 9.17 -5.18
N VAL A 201 -7.96 8.75 -4.22
CA VAL A 201 -9.27 8.14 -4.49
C VAL A 201 -10.17 9.11 -5.27
N HIS A 202 -10.19 10.39 -4.88
CA HIS A 202 -10.94 11.42 -5.60
C HIS A 202 -10.45 11.59 -7.05
N GLY A 203 -9.14 11.47 -7.29
CA GLY A 203 -8.54 11.59 -8.61
C GLY A 203 -8.81 10.41 -9.55
N VAL A 204 -8.99 9.20 -9.02
CA VAL A 204 -9.14 7.98 -9.83
C VAL A 204 -10.59 7.51 -9.99
N VAL A 205 -11.49 7.88 -9.08
CA VAL A 205 -12.91 7.51 -9.22
C VAL A 205 -13.54 8.35 -10.34
N PRO A 206 -14.11 7.73 -11.39
CA PRO A 206 -14.75 8.47 -12.48
C PRO A 206 -15.85 9.37 -11.93
N ARG A 207 -15.80 10.66 -12.29
CA ARG A 207 -16.92 11.57 -12.02
C ARG A 207 -18.12 11.07 -12.82
N ALA A 208 -19.21 10.72 -12.15
CA ALA A 208 -20.45 10.37 -12.84
C ALA A 208 -20.83 11.51 -13.82
N PRO A 209 -21.19 11.20 -15.07
CA PRO A 209 -21.63 12.23 -16.00
C PRO A 209 -22.83 12.94 -15.38
N ALA A 210 -22.79 14.28 -15.35
CA ALA A 210 -23.94 15.07 -14.96
C ALA A 210 -25.12 14.61 -15.83
N ALA A 211 -26.19 14.14 -15.18
CA ALA A 211 -27.41 13.76 -15.88
C ALA A 211 -27.82 14.96 -16.74
N VAL A 212 -27.77 14.79 -18.06
CA VAL A 212 -28.33 15.74 -19.00
C VAL A 212 -29.84 15.56 -18.85
N GLU A 213 -30.47 16.47 -18.10
CA GLU A 213 -31.93 16.60 -18.10
C GLU A 213 -32.34 17.11 -19.50
N ASP A 214 -33.18 16.33 -20.18
CA ASP A 214 -33.81 16.63 -21.48
C ASP A 214 -35.07 17.49 -21.27
#